data_AF-A0AAD8B3K4-F1
#
_entry.id   AF-A0AAD8B3K4-F1
#
_cell.length_a   1.000
_cell.length_b   1.000
_cell.length_c   1.000
_cell.angle_alpha   90.00
_cell.angle_beta   90.00
_cell.angle_gamma   90.00
#
_symmetry.space_group_name_H-M   'P 1'
#
loop_
_entity.id
_entity.type
_entity.pdbx_description
1 polymer ?
#
loop_
_entity_poly.entity_id
_entity_poly.type
_entity_poly.pdbx_seq_one_letter_code
_entity_poly.pdbx_strand_id
1 'polypeptide(L)'
;MITPRRTAWTLAGLYTMGIVTSFPVFYSGSLFLEWKTDPLSNRTVLVMGMSAYYAEVATVNTVSVASLFLTSFVIIVLTTIVLTAVLNKKSKWRQRSGNYSKNGSKHYGNRDITLSTTIVLL
;
A
#
# COMPACT_ATOMS: atom_id res chain seq x y z
N MET A 1 -14.04 15.54 -6.24
CA MET A 1 -13.33 15.21 -7.50
C MET A 1 -11.85 15.04 -7.16
N ILE A 2 -11.29 13.87 -7.47
CA ILE A 2 -9.85 13.61 -7.35
C ILE A 2 -9.16 14.49 -8.39
N THR A 3 -8.46 15.54 -7.95
CA THR A 3 -7.72 16.44 -8.84
C THR A 3 -6.38 15.80 -9.17
N PRO A 4 -5.91 15.79 -10.43
CA PRO A 4 -4.68 15.10 -10.84
C PRO A 4 -3.45 15.53 -10.02
N ARG A 5 -3.39 16.80 -9.61
CA ARG A 5 -2.33 17.30 -8.72
C ARG A 5 -2.32 16.57 -7.36
N ARG A 6 -3.47 16.33 -6.73
CA ARG A 6 -3.54 15.64 -5.44
C ARG A 6 -3.14 14.17 -5.55
N THR A 7 -3.53 13.52 -6.64
CA THR A 7 -3.13 12.13 -6.93
C THR A 7 -1.61 12.02 -7.13
N ALA A 8 -1.00 12.99 -7.81
CA ALA A 8 0.45 13.03 -8.00
C ALA A 8 1.19 13.13 -6.66
N TRP A 9 0.73 14.00 -5.75
CA TRP A 9 1.31 14.10 -4.40
C TRP A 9 1.17 12.81 -3.59
N THR A 10 0.02 12.15 -3.66
CA THR A 10 -0.18 10.87 -2.96
C THR A 10 0.70 9.76 -3.52
N LEU A 11 0.87 9.69 -4.85
CA LEU A 11 1.78 8.73 -5.47
C LEU A 11 3.24 9.03 -5.09
N ALA A 12 3.65 10.30 -5.17
CA ALA A 12 5.00 10.72 -4.80
C ALA A 12 5.31 10.30 -3.36
N GLY A 13 4.41 10.59 -2.43
CA GLY A 13 4.55 10.17 -1.03
C GLY A 13 4.69 8.65 -0.86
N LEU A 14 3.89 7.86 -1.59
CA LEU A 14 3.96 6.40 -1.55
C LEU A 14 5.33 5.87 -2.01
N TYR A 15 5.84 6.39 -3.12
CA TYR A 15 7.17 6.01 -3.63
C TYR A 15 8.28 6.45 -2.69
N THR A 16 8.23 7.67 -2.17
CA THR A 16 9.22 8.16 -1.20
C THR A 16 9.24 7.27 0.05
N MET A 17 8.07 6.88 0.56
CA MET A 17 7.99 6.00 1.73
C MET A 17 8.63 4.63 1.47
N GLY A 18 8.38 4.05 0.29
CA GLY A 18 9.03 2.81 -0.14
C GLY A 18 10.56 2.93 -0.19
N ILE A 19 11.07 4.00 -0.80
CA ILE A 19 12.52 4.26 -0.88
C ILE A 19 13.13 4.37 0.52
N VAL A 20 12.51 5.14 1.42
CA VAL A 20 13.00 5.32 2.80
C VAL A 20 13.05 3.98 3.54
N THR A 21 12.08 3.10 3.32
CA THR A 21 12.04 1.81 4.02
C THR A 21 13.10 0.84 3.53
N SER A 22 13.42 0.86 2.24
CA SER A 22 14.48 0.03 1.67
C SER A 22 15.88 0.65 1.83
N PHE A 23 15.96 1.94 2.12
CA PHE A 23 17.20 2.70 2.25
C PHE A 23 18.24 2.05 3.19
N PRO A 24 17.88 1.52 4.39
CA PRO A 24 18.85 0.93 5.31
C PRO A 24 19.62 -0.25 4.70
N VAL A 25 18.97 -1.07 3.86
CA VAL A 25 19.60 -2.23 3.22
C VAL A 25 20.70 -1.78 2.25
N PHE A 26 20.44 -0.73 1.47
CA PHE A 26 21.36 -0.20 0.48
C PHE A 26 22.45 0.69 1.08
N TYR A 27 22.11 1.52 2.06
CA TYR A 27 23.03 2.51 2.63
C TYR A 27 23.99 1.91 3.66
N SER A 28 23.58 0.90 4.42
CA SER A 28 24.40 0.34 5.52
C SER A 28 25.59 -0.49 5.02
N GLY A 29 25.88 -0.51 3.71
CA GLY A 29 26.95 -1.33 3.13
C GLY A 29 26.75 -2.83 3.37
N SER A 30 25.51 -3.24 3.66
CA SER A 30 25.19 -4.60 4.08
C SER A 30 25.43 -5.63 2.96
N LEU A 31 25.30 -5.16 1.72
CA LEU A 31 25.56 -5.89 0.50
C LEU A 31 26.65 -5.15 -0.27
N PHE A 32 27.70 -5.86 -0.63
CA PHE A 32 28.78 -5.35 -1.46
C PHE A 32 29.08 -6.34 -2.58
N LEU A 33 29.71 -5.86 -3.64
CA LEU A 33 30.16 -6.73 -4.73
C LEU A 33 31.58 -7.18 -4.42
N GLU A 34 31.78 -8.48 -4.33
CA GLU A 34 33.06 -9.11 -4.04
C GLU A 34 33.51 -9.96 -5.21
N TRP A 35 34.78 -9.84 -5.60
CA TRP A 35 35.39 -10.70 -6.60
C TRP A 35 35.82 -12.00 -5.92
N LYS A 36 35.13 -13.10 -6.24
CA LYS A 36 35.44 -14.42 -5.72
C LYS A 36 35.98 -15.30 -6.84
N THR A 37 37.13 -15.93 -6.59
CA THR A 37 37.70 -16.90 -7.54
C THR A 37 37.11 -18.26 -7.26
N ASP A 38 36.40 -18.82 -8.25
CA ASP A 38 35.89 -20.18 -8.16
C ASP A 38 37.00 -21.19 -8.49
N PRO A 39 37.46 -22.00 -7.52
CA PRO A 39 38.59 -22.91 -7.75
C PRO A 39 38.24 -24.05 -8.73
N LEU A 40 36.96 -24.37 -8.89
CA LEU A 40 36.47 -25.39 -9.81
C LEU A 40 36.44 -24.92 -11.27
N SER A 41 36.17 -23.64 -11.52
CA SER A 41 36.04 -23.08 -12.87
C SER A 41 37.26 -22.26 -13.29
N ASN A 42 38.18 -21.97 -12.36
CA ASN A 42 39.36 -21.12 -12.55
C ASN A 42 39.01 -19.76 -13.17
N ARG A 43 37.90 -19.19 -12.70
CA ARG A 43 37.36 -17.89 -13.14
C ARG A 43 37.07 -17.02 -11.93
N THR A 44 37.36 -15.72 -12.06
CA THR A 44 36.94 -14.69 -11.12
C THR A 44 35.54 -14.25 -11.47
N VAL A 45 34.59 -14.48 -10.56
CA VAL A 45 33.20 -14.07 -10.71
C VAL A 45 32.89 -12.95 -9.72
N LEU A 46 32.09 -11.99 -10.16
CA LEU A 46 31.57 -10.94 -9.30
C LEU A 46 30.35 -11.50 -8.57
N VAL A 47 30.43 -11.58 -7.25
CA VAL A 47 29.38 -12.16 -6.39
C VAL A 47 28.93 -11.11 -5.39
N MET A 48 27.70 -11.24 -4.90
CA MET A 48 27.20 -10.40 -3.81
C MET A 48 27.73 -10.95 -2.47
N GLY A 49 28.61 -10.18 -1.84
CA GLY A 49 29.09 -10.39 -0.48
C GLY A 49 28.13 -9.78 0.55
N MET A 50 27.99 -10.45 1.69
CA MET A 50 27.17 -10.00 2.82
C MET A 50 28.08 -9.57 3.97
N SER A 51 27.85 -8.38 4.52
CA SER A 51 28.58 -7.92 5.70
C SER A 51 28.12 -8.66 6.96
N ALA A 52 28.94 -8.66 8.01
CA ALA A 52 28.56 -9.24 9.31
C ALA A 52 27.28 -8.61 9.91
N TYR A 53 27.02 -7.34 9.59
CA TYR A 53 25.84 -6.59 10.06
C TYR A 53 24.60 -6.80 9.17
N TYR A 54 24.71 -7.59 8.09
CA TYR A 54 23.60 -7.81 7.16
C TYR A 54 22.37 -8.40 7.86
N ALA A 55 22.58 -9.36 8.77
CA ALA A 55 21.48 -9.98 9.51
C ALA A 55 20.69 -8.96 10.33
N GLU A 56 21.38 -8.06 11.04
CA GLU A 56 20.75 -7.02 11.87
C GLU A 56 19.96 -6.03 11.01
N VAL A 57 20.55 -5.55 9.91
CA VAL A 57 19.90 -4.64 8.97
C VAL A 57 18.70 -5.30 8.30
N ALA A 58 18.81 -6.58 7.94
CA ALA A 58 17.72 -7.35 7.35
C ALA A 58 16.55 -7.53 8.35
N THR A 59 16.84 -7.78 9.63
CA THR A 59 15.80 -7.85 10.67
C THR A 59 15.07 -6.52 10.83
N VAL A 60 15.80 -5.40 10.90
CA VAL A 60 15.20 -4.05 11.00
C VAL A 60 14.33 -3.74 9.78
N ASN A 61 14.80 -4.05 8.58
CA ASN A 61 14.02 -3.88 7.35
C ASN A 61 12.76 -4.75 7.37
N THR A 62 12.87 -6.01 7.78
CA THR A 62 11.73 -6.94 7.86
C THR A 62 10.67 -6.44 8.85
N VAL A 63 11.07 -5.99 10.03
CA VAL A 63 10.16 -5.41 11.02
C VAL A 63 9.50 -4.14 10.49
N SER A 64 10.26 -3.28 9.81
CA SER A 64 9.75 -2.05 9.21
C SER A 64 8.66 -2.34 8.16
N VAL A 65 8.93 -3.29 7.25
CA VAL A 65 7.96 -3.71 6.23
C VAL A 65 6.71 -4.33 6.86
N ALA A 66 6.88 -5.20 7.86
CA ALA A 66 5.76 -5.80 8.58
C ALA A 66 4.89 -4.75 9.29
N SER A 67 5.51 -3.75 9.92
CA SER A 67 4.79 -2.66 10.58
C SER A 67 4.00 -1.79 9.60
N LEU A 68 4.56 -1.53 8.41
CA LEU A 68 3.88 -0.79 7.34
C LEU A 68 2.69 -1.57 6.77
N PHE A 69 2.85 -2.88 6.62
CA PHE A 69 1.76 -3.73 6.18
C PHE A 69 0.58 -3.70 7.17
N LEU A 70 0.87 -3.86 8.48
CA LEU A 70 -0.15 -3.81 9.53
C LEU A 70 -0.85 -2.45 9.60
N THR A 71 -0.09 -1.36 9.57
CA THR A 71 -0.65 0.00 9.62
C THR A 71 -1.51 0.29 8.38
N SER A 72 -1.05 -0.09 7.19
CA SER A 72 -1.84 0.02 5.95
C SER A 72 -3.14 -0.76 6.04
N PHE A 73 -3.09 -2.02 6.51
CA PHE A 73 -4.28 -2.85 6.70
C PHE A 73 -5.30 -2.21 7.65
N VAL A 74 -4.85 -1.71 8.81
CA VAL A 74 -5.72 -1.03 9.77
C VAL A 74 -6.34 0.22 9.16
N ILE A 75 -5.58 1.03 8.41
CA ILE A 75 -6.09 2.23 7.73
C ILE A 75 -7.15 1.85 6.70
N ILE A 76 -6.92 0.81 5.90
CA ILE A 76 -7.88 0.33 4.89
C ILE A 76 -9.18 -0.12 5.59
N VAL A 77 -9.09 -0.91 6.64
CA VAL A 77 -10.29 -1.38 7.38
C VAL A 77 -11.07 -0.20 7.96
N LEU A 78 -10.39 0.74 8.63
CA LEU A 78 -11.04 1.91 9.22
C LEU A 78 -11.68 2.81 8.15
N THR A 79 -10.97 3.08 7.06
CA THR A 79 -11.50 3.90 5.97
C THR A 79 -12.68 3.24 5.28
N THR A 80 -12.67 1.92 5.10
CA THR A 80 -13.81 1.14 4.61
C THR A 80 -15.02 1.24 5.54
N ILE A 81 -14.84 1.12 6.86
CA ILE A 81 -15.93 1.26 7.83
C ILE A 81 -16.52 2.67 7.76
N VAL A 82 -15.67 3.71 7.79
CA VAL A 82 -16.09 5.10 7.70
C VAL A 82 -16.84 5.37 6.39
N LEU A 83 -16.30 4.90 5.27
CA LEU A 83 -16.92 5.03 3.95
C LEU A 83 -18.29 4.35 3.91
N THR A 84 -18.40 3.13 4.44
CA THR A 84 -19.65 2.39 4.53
C THR A 84 -20.68 3.12 5.41
N ALA A 85 -20.27 3.66 6.55
CA ALA A 85 -21.14 4.43 7.43
C ALA A 85 -21.66 5.70 6.75
N VAL A 86 -20.78 6.43 6.04
CA VAL A 86 -21.14 7.65 5.29
C VAL A 86 -22.08 7.32 4.12
N LEU A 87 -21.80 6.25 3.37
CA LEU A 87 -22.64 5.79 2.27
C LEU A 87 -24.03 5.38 2.77
N ASN A 88 -24.10 4.64 3.89
CA ASN A 88 -25.37 4.27 4.51
C ASN A 88 -26.17 5.49 5.00
N LYS A 89 -25.51 6.47 5.61
CA LYS A 89 -26.17 7.73 6.03
C LYS A 89 -26.71 8.51 4.82
N LYS A 90 -25.93 8.58 3.73
CA LYS A 90 -26.31 9.25 2.49
C LYS A 90 -27.45 8.54 1.76
N SER A 91 -27.42 7.20 1.74
CA SER A 91 -28.49 6.37 1.18
C SER A 91 -29.81 6.58 1.94
N LYS A 92 -29.79 6.56 3.28
CA LYS A 92 -30.96 6.85 4.13
C LYS A 92 -31.50 8.26 3.91
N TRP A 93 -30.63 9.26 3.76
CA TRP A 93 -31.05 10.64 3.45
C TRP A 93 -31.74 10.74 2.08
N ARG A 94 -31.18 10.07 1.05
CA ARG A 94 -31.76 10.02 -0.30
C ARG A 94 -33.10 9.27 -0.33
N GLN A 95 -33.29 8.23 0.48
CA GLN A 95 -34.57 7.55 0.62
C GLN A 95 -35.63 8.45 1.28
N ARG A 96 -35.24 9.25 2.29
CA ARG A 96 -36.16 10.19 2.97
C ARG A 96 -36.55 11.39 2.10
N SER A 97 -35.63 11.94 1.30
CA SER A 97 -35.95 13.00 0.33
C SER A 97 -36.53 12.49 -0.99
N GLY A 98 -36.45 11.18 -1.25
CA GLY A 98 -36.77 10.53 -2.52
C GLY A 98 -38.25 10.32 -2.82
N ASN A 99 -39.17 10.68 -1.92
CA ASN A 99 -40.62 10.65 -2.22
C ASN A 99 -41.02 11.59 -3.37
N TYR A 100 -40.11 12.45 -3.86
CA TYR A 100 -40.35 13.38 -4.99
C TYR A 100 -39.59 13.06 -6.29
N SER A 101 -38.70 12.05 -6.36
CA SER A 101 -37.96 11.75 -7.60
C SER A 101 -37.65 10.26 -7.76
N LYS A 102 -38.52 9.57 -8.51
CA LYS A 102 -38.61 8.10 -8.58
C LYS A 102 -37.63 7.43 -9.56
N ASN A 103 -37.01 8.18 -10.48
CA ASN A 103 -36.15 7.61 -11.54
C ASN A 103 -34.63 7.79 -11.30
N GLY A 104 -34.17 8.91 -10.74
CA GLY A 104 -32.74 9.13 -10.50
C GLY A 104 -32.20 8.39 -9.26
N SER A 105 -33.01 8.28 -8.21
CA SER A 105 -32.61 7.74 -6.91
C SER A 105 -32.32 6.23 -6.92
N LYS A 106 -33.04 5.45 -7.72
CA LYS A 106 -32.81 3.99 -7.87
C LYS A 106 -31.48 3.65 -8.53
N HIS A 107 -31.08 4.41 -9.57
CA HIS A 107 -29.85 4.12 -10.30
C HIS A 107 -28.59 4.40 -9.45
N TYR A 108 -28.58 5.49 -8.68
CA TYR A 108 -27.47 5.79 -7.76
C TYR A 108 -27.44 4.84 -6.55
N GLY A 109 -28.59 4.43 -6.02
CA GLY A 109 -28.66 3.48 -4.91
C GLY A 109 -28.06 2.12 -5.24
N ASN A 110 -28.35 1.57 -6.44
CA ASN A 110 -27.74 0.31 -6.87
C ASN A 110 -26.22 0.41 -7.03
N ARG A 111 -25.69 1.54 -7.53
CA ARG A 111 -24.24 1.73 -7.67
C ARG A 111 -23.53 1.81 -6.31
N ASP A 112 -24.13 2.51 -5.34
CA ASP A 112 -23.57 2.62 -3.99
C ASP A 112 -23.58 1.25 -3.27
N ILE A 113 -24.60 0.41 -3.50
CA ILE A 113 -24.67 -0.97 -2.99
C ILE A 113 -23.60 -1.84 -3.64
N THR A 114 -23.47 -1.82 -4.98
CA THR A 114 -22.45 -2.61 -5.67
C THR A 114 -21.04 -2.24 -5.22
N LEU A 115 -20.75 -0.94 -5.06
CA LEU A 115 -19.46 -0.48 -4.54
C LEU A 115 -19.21 -0.96 -3.10
N SER A 116 -20.22 -0.93 -2.23
CA SER A 116 -20.10 -1.45 -0.87
C SER A 116 -19.83 -2.96 -0.84
N THR A 117 -20.46 -3.74 -1.72
CA THR A 117 -20.24 -5.19 -1.80
C THR A 117 -18.85 -5.53 -2.35
N THR A 118 -18.38 -4.79 -3.37
CA THR A 118 -17.03 -4.97 -3.93
C THR A 118 -15.94 -4.62 -2.92
N ILE A 119 -16.12 -3.59 -2.09
CA ILE A 119 -15.13 -3.21 -1.07
C ILE A 119 -15.08 -4.22 0.09
N VAL A 120 -16.17 -4.91 0.40
CA VAL A 120 -16.22 -5.94 1.47
C VAL A 120 -15.68 -7.29 0.99
N LEU A 121 -15.74 -7.57 -0.31
CA LEU A 121 -15.25 -8.83 -0.91
C LEU A 121 -13.75 -8.81 -1.28
N LEU A 122 -13.09 -7.65 -1.18
CA LEU A 122 -11.70 -7.43 -1.54
C LEU A 122 -10.84 -7.36 -0.26
#